data_AF-A0A349VY22-F1
#
_entry.id   AF-A0A349VY22-F1
#
_cell.length_a   1.000
_cell.length_b   1.000
_cell.length_c   1.000
_cell.angle_alpha   90.00
_cell.angle_beta   90.00
_cell.angle_gamma   90.00
#
_symmetry.space_group_name_H-M   'P 1'
#
loop_
_entity.id
_entity.type
_entity.pdbx_description
1 polymer ?
#
loop_
_entity_poly.entity_id
_entity_poly.type
_entity_poly.pdbx_seq_one_letter_code
_entity_poly.pdbx_strand_id
1 'polypeptide(L)' 'NRDIINGGFALTEDGTKVIFRYTLQIHNLDQNEFDAAINSLSLLMSEYYNQLISFSKL' A
#
# COMPACT_ATOMS: atom_id res chain seq x y z
N ASN A 1 -2.21 -7.92 -3.86
CA ASN A 1 -3.54 -7.42 -3.44
C ASN A 1 -4.41 -8.45 -2.73
N ARG A 2 -4.19 -9.77 -2.84
CA ARG A 2 -5.04 -10.75 -2.13
C ARG A 2 -4.70 -10.90 -0.65
N ASP A 3 -3.42 -10.73 -0.31
CA ASP A 3 -2.91 -10.98 1.04
C ASP A 3 -2.59 -9.67 1.81
N ILE A 4 -3.11 -8.54 1.33
CA ILE A 4 -2.89 -7.22 1.93
C ILE A 4 -3.99 -6.96 2.97
N ILE A 5 -3.61 -6.54 4.18
CA ILE A 5 -4.57 -6.26 5.26
C ILE A 5 -5.40 -5.01 4.94
N ASN A 6 -4.75 -3.88 4.67
CA ASN A 6 -5.40 -2.61 4.31
C ASN A 6 -4.88 -2.05 2.98
N GLY A 7 -5.80 -1.62 2.11
CA GLY A 7 -5.49 -0.98 0.83
C GLY A 7 -4.97 -1.94 -0.24
N GLY A 8 -4.28 -1.39 -1.23
CA GLY A 8 -3.67 -2.17 -2.31
C GLY A 8 -2.80 -1.36 -3.24
N PHE A 9 -2.03 -2.06 -4.07
CA PHE A 9 -1.26 -1.41 -5.13
C PHE A 9 -2.09 -1.19 -6.38
N ALA A 10 -1.88 -0.04 -6.99
CA ALA A 10 -2.41 0.31 -8.30
C ALA A 10 -1.28 0.88 -9.16
N LEU A 11 -1.38 0.71 -10.48
CA LEU A 11 -0.57 1.48 -11.42
C LEU A 11 -1.16 2.88 -11.57
N THR A 12 -0.31 3.86 -11.81
CA THR A 12 -0.73 5.17 -12.32
C THR A 12 -1.35 5.00 -13.70
N GLU A 13 -2.17 5.98 -14.12
CA GLU A 13 -2.90 5.92 -15.40
C GLU A 13 -1.97 5.81 -16.61
N ASP A 14 -0.78 6.41 -16.53
CA ASP A 14 0.28 6.29 -17.53
C ASP A 14 1.06 4.96 -17.45
N GLY A 15 0.79 4.12 -16.45
CA GLY A 15 1.44 2.83 -16.23
C GLY A 15 2.89 2.92 -15.73
N THR A 16 3.41 4.12 -15.42
CA THR A 16 4.85 4.29 -15.14
C THR A 16 5.21 4.12 -13.66
N LYS A 17 4.24 4.20 -12.76
CA LYS A 17 4.47 4.12 -11.32
C LYS A 17 3.48 3.17 -10.67
N VAL A 18 3.96 2.46 -9.65
CA VAL A 18 3.11 1.74 -8.70
C VAL A 18 2.87 2.67 -7.51
N ILE A 19 1.60 2.84 -7.14
CA ILE A 19 1.18 3.59 -5.96
C ILE A 19 0.46 2.66 -4.98
N PHE A 20 0.67 2.89 -3.69
CA PHE A 20 -0.18 2.31 -2.65
C PHE A 20 -1.41 3.20 -2.48
N ARG A 21 -2.60 2.59 -2.49
CA ARG A 21 -3.88 3.27 -2.28
C ARG A 21 -4.64 2.62 -1.14
N TYR A 22 -5.01 3.46 -0.18
CA TYR A 22 -5.99 3.14 0.86
C TYR A 22 -6.90 4.35 1.01
N THR A 23 -8.21 4.14 0.86
CA THR A 23 -9.20 5.23 0.88
C THR A 23 -10.13 5.00 2.05
N LEU A 24 -10.20 6.00 2.93
CA LEU A 24 -11.06 6.02 4.09
C LEU A 24 -12.07 7.15 3.96
N GLN A 25 -13.29 6.93 4.46
CA GLN A 25 -14.28 7.99 4.57
C GLN A 25 -13.87 8.94 5.70
N ILE A 26 -13.86 10.24 5.44
CA ILE A 26 -13.36 11.27 6.39
C ILE A 26 -14.04 11.17 7.76
N HIS A 27 -15.34 10.85 7.80
CA HIS A 27 -16.08 10.76 9.06
C HIS A 27 -15.64 9.59 9.97
N ASN A 28 -14.98 8.57 9.39
CA ASN A 28 -14.42 7.42 10.11
C ASN A 28 -12.91 7.52 10.28
N LEU A 29 -12.28 8.59 9.78
CA LEU A 29 -10.84 8.75 9.89
C LEU A 29 -10.50 9.26 11.30
N ASP A 30 -9.95 8.36 12.10
CA ASP A 30 -9.31 8.68 13.38
C ASP A 30 -7.83 8.30 13.36
N GLN A 31 -7.14 8.57 14.47
CA GLN A 31 -5.72 8.29 14.60
C GLN A 31 -5.42 6.78 14.52
N ASN A 32 -6.29 5.93 15.06
CA ASN A 32 -6.07 4.49 15.06
C ASN A 32 -6.17 3.91 13.65
N GLU A 33 -7.14 4.38 12.86
CA GLU A 33 -7.28 4.00 11.44
C GLU A 33 -6.07 4.45 10.61
N PHE A 34 -5.56 5.66 10.87
CA PHE A 34 -4.35 6.14 10.22
C PHE A 34 -3.11 5.29 10.58
N ASP A 35 -2.90 5.01 11.86
CA ASP A 35 -1.77 4.21 12.33
C ASP A 35 -1.87 2.77 11.81
N ALA A 36 -3.07 2.19 11.77
CA ALA A 36 -3.31 0.87 11.19
C ALA A 36 -2.97 0.83 9.69
N ALA A 37 -3.26 1.88 8.94
CA ALA A 37 -2.87 2.00 7.53
C ALA A 37 -1.35 1.96 7.35
N ILE A 38 -0.62 2.75 8.14
CA ILE A 38 0.85 2.84 8.09
C ILE A 38 1.50 1.53 8.53
N ASN A 39 0.98 0.89 9.59
CA ASN A 39 1.46 -0.39 10.07
C ASN A 39 1.24 -1.50 9.04
N SER A 40 0.06 -1.56 8.42
CA SER A 40 -0.22 -2.50 7.33
C SER A 40 0.73 -2.31 6.14
N LEU A 41 0.97 -1.07 5.73
CA LEU A 41 1.91 -0.77 4.65
C LEU A 41 3.34 -1.20 5.02
N SER A 42 3.77 -0.94 6.25
CA SER A 42 5.09 -1.32 6.74
C SER A 42 5.30 -2.83 6.76
N LEU A 43 4.33 -3.59 7.28
CA LEU A 43 4.35 -5.05 7.29
C LEU A 43 4.46 -5.61 5.88
N LEU A 44 3.65 -5.09 4.96
CA LEU A 44 3.68 -5.51 3.57
C LEU A 44 5.03 -5.20 2.92
N MET A 45 5.57 -4.00 3.12
CA MET A 45 6.89 -3.64 2.59
C MET A 45 7.94 -4.62 3.12
N SER A 46 7.95 -4.93 4.41
CA SER A 46 8.88 -5.87 5.01
C SER A 46 8.74 -7.30 4.48
N GLU A 47 7.53 -7.76 4.19
CA GLU A 47 7.29 -9.10 3.67
C GLU A 47 7.66 -9.23 2.18
N TYR A 48 7.37 -8.21 1.39
CA TYR A 48 7.47 -8.27 -0.07
C TYR A 48 8.62 -7.43 -0.65
N TYR A 49 9.52 -6.85 0.17
CA TYR A 49 10.56 -5.92 -0.30
C TYR A 49 11.42 -6.49 -1.44
N ASN A 50 11.77 -7.77 -1.40
CA ASN A 50 12.59 -8.41 -2.44
C ASN A 50 11.88 -8.40 -3.81
N GLN A 51 10.58 -8.69 -3.84
CA GLN A 51 9.78 -8.67 -5.06
C GLN A 51 9.61 -7.24 -5.58
N LEU A 52 9.34 -6.29 -4.68
CA LEU A 52 9.20 -4.87 -5.03
C LEU A 52 10.47 -4.28 -5.63
N ILE A 53 11.63 -4.58 -5.05
CA ILE A 53 12.95 -4.18 -5.59
C ILE A 53 13.20 -4.85 -6.96
N SER A 54 12.73 -6.08 -7.18
CA SER A 54 12.87 -6.74 -8.47
C SER A 54 12.10 -6.01 -9.58
N PHE A 55 10.91 -5.48 -9.27
CA PHE A 55 10.13 -4.69 -10.21
C PHE A 55 10.74 -3.33 -10.52
N SER A 56 11.47 -2.73 -9.58
CA SER A 56 12.11 -1.43 -9.79
C SER A 56 13.39 -1.47 -10.62
N LYS A 57 13.89 -2.68 -10.98
CA LYS A 57 15.10 -2.88 -11.77
C LYS A 57 14.82 -3.11 -13.27
N LEU A 58 13.54 -3.29 -13.63
CA LEU A 58 13.06 -3.38 -15.01
C LEU A 58 12.88 -1.98 -15.60
#